data_AF-A0A7W0ZCF8-F1
#
_entry.id   AF-A0A7W0ZCF8-F1
#
_cell.length_a   1.000
_cell.length_b   1.000
_cell.length_c   1.000
_cell.angle_alpha   90.00
_cell.angle_beta   90.00
_cell.angle_gamma   90.00
#
_symmetry.space_group_name_H-M   'P 1'
#
loop_
_entity.id
_entity.type
_entity.pdbx_description
1 polymer ?
#
loop_
_entity_poly.entity_id
_entity_poly.type
_entity_poly.pdbx_seq_one_letter_code
_entity_poly.pdbx_strand_id
1 'polypeptide(L)'
;SVAVPGLLAGLAEAHRRFGQLAWERLVEPALELARAGVEVSEEQAVLHVILRAILQRDDAGRRIYGTPERLFTQDYVATLESIRDRGAAAVLELLPELESDLAAYAVVEREPVRTTSFGRDVLATPAPSRGGGIVALALEGLEGARSLSDRARALRLAYASAPPARMAGTTHISVVDRKGNAAALSSTLGSGSGVFRGGTQLNNMLGERDVIGDRALLPGERLPSMMSPTLVLEDGRPRLALGSAGSVRLAGAIALVTDAVLRGVPLEQAIDAPRIHVDGELLHLEGGTADEPLPGWEVVRWANRNLFFGGVSAVELRADGTFTAAGDPRRGGHGIVV
;
A
#
# COMPACT_ATOMS: atom_id res chain seq x y z
N SER A 1 -8.11 19.60 2.14
CA SER A 1 -8.33 18.64 3.23
C SER A 1 -7.04 17.89 3.53
N VAL A 2 -5.98 18.62 3.90
CA VAL A 2 -4.63 18.06 4.08
C VAL A 2 -4.46 17.65 5.54
N ALA A 3 -4.03 16.42 5.80
CA ALA A 3 -3.53 16.02 7.12
C ALA A 3 -2.02 16.22 7.21
N VAL A 4 -1.48 16.31 8.42
CA VAL A 4 -0.03 16.43 8.66
C VAL A 4 0.72 15.28 7.96
N PRO A 5 1.65 15.56 7.01
CA PRO A 5 2.41 14.52 6.33
C PRO A 5 3.34 13.77 7.29
N GLY A 6 3.10 12.47 7.47
CA GLY A 6 3.85 11.65 8.43
C GLY A 6 4.99 10.81 7.87
N LEU A 7 5.08 10.66 6.55
CA LEU A 7 5.99 9.70 5.91
C LEU A 7 7.46 9.97 6.24
N LEU A 8 7.94 11.20 6.06
CA LEU A 8 9.35 11.54 6.26
C LEU A 8 9.76 11.41 7.73
N ALA A 9 8.89 11.77 8.67
CA ALA A 9 9.14 11.54 10.10
C ALA A 9 9.28 10.03 10.40
N GLY A 10 8.40 9.20 9.84
CA GLY A 10 8.49 7.74 9.96
C GLY A 10 9.76 7.14 9.37
N LEU A 11 10.16 7.60 8.17
CA LEU A 11 11.40 7.17 7.53
C LEU A 11 12.64 7.61 8.32
N ALA A 12 12.66 8.84 8.83
CA ALA A 12 13.74 9.35 9.67
C ALA A 12 13.87 8.55 10.98
N GLU A 13 12.76 8.20 11.63
CA GLU A 13 12.77 7.37 12.84
C GLU A 13 13.23 5.93 12.54
N ALA A 14 12.79 5.34 11.42
CA ALA A 14 13.25 4.02 10.98
C ALA A 14 14.76 4.03 10.67
N HIS A 15 15.25 5.08 10.00
CA HIS A 15 16.67 5.26 9.72
C HIS A 15 17.50 5.44 10.99
N ARG A 16 17.02 6.25 11.94
CA ARG A 16 17.69 6.44 13.25
C ARG A 16 17.83 5.13 14.01
N ARG A 17 16.83 4.23 13.94
CA ARG A 17 16.82 2.96 14.68
C ARG A 17 17.57 1.84 13.98
N PHE A 18 17.44 1.75 12.65
CA PHE A 18 17.81 0.56 11.88
C PHE A 18 18.74 0.87 10.69
N GLY A 19 18.93 2.14 10.35
CA GLY A 19 19.74 2.58 9.22
C GLY A 19 21.23 2.26 9.40
N GLN A 20 21.86 1.80 8.32
CA GLN A 20 23.31 1.54 8.26
C GLN A 20 24.04 2.43 7.26
N LEU A 21 23.32 2.96 6.26
CA LEU A 21 23.87 3.90 5.28
C LEU A 21 23.56 5.33 5.71
N ALA A 22 24.40 6.28 5.31
CA ALA A 22 24.15 7.70 5.49
C ALA A 22 22.81 8.10 4.84
N TRP A 23 22.02 8.95 5.52
CA TRP A 23 20.70 9.37 5.06
C TRP A 23 20.77 10.00 3.67
N GLU A 24 21.79 10.83 3.44
CA GLU A 24 22.02 11.57 2.22
C GLU A 24 22.18 10.62 1.02
N ARG A 25 22.89 9.49 1.24
CA ARG A 25 23.08 8.46 0.23
C ARG A 25 21.77 7.77 -0.15
N LEU A 26 20.80 7.69 0.76
CA LEU A 26 19.49 7.10 0.49
C LEU A 26 18.60 8.02 -0.37
N VAL A 27 18.87 9.33 -0.37
CA VAL A 27 18.08 10.32 -1.14
C VAL A 27 18.62 10.49 -2.56
N GLU A 28 19.93 10.28 -2.79
CA GLU A 28 20.56 10.57 -4.09
C GLU A 28 19.90 9.86 -5.29
N PRO A 29 19.50 8.57 -5.25
CA PRO A 29 18.82 7.96 -6.39
C PRO A 29 17.51 8.66 -6.77
N ALA A 30 16.77 9.19 -5.77
CA ALA A 30 15.56 9.96 -6.04
C ALA A 30 15.89 11.33 -6.65
N LEU A 31 17.00 11.97 -6.26
CA LEU A 31 17.48 13.22 -6.86
C LEU A 31 17.88 13.04 -8.32
N GLU A 32 18.60 11.96 -8.64
CA GLU A 32 18.97 11.62 -10.02
C GLU A 32 17.73 11.48 -10.91
N LEU A 33 16.72 10.72 -10.44
CA LEU A 33 15.45 10.56 -11.14
C LEU A 33 14.67 11.89 -11.26
N ALA A 34 14.68 12.73 -10.22
CA ALA A 34 14.01 14.03 -10.26
C ALA A 34 14.65 15.00 -11.27
N ARG A 35 15.98 14.97 -11.40
CA ARG A 35 16.72 15.76 -12.40
C ARG A 35 16.41 15.28 -13.82
N ALA A 36 16.40 13.97 -14.03
CA ALA A 36 16.19 13.37 -15.35
C ALA A 36 14.72 13.40 -15.83
N GLY A 37 13.77 13.36 -14.90
CA GLY A 37 12.38 12.98 -15.22
C GLY A 37 12.24 11.47 -15.40
N VAL A 38 10.99 10.98 -15.47
CA VAL A 38 10.68 9.54 -15.45
C VAL A 38 9.74 9.20 -16.61
N GLU A 39 10.00 8.09 -17.30
CA GLU A 39 9.09 7.55 -18.31
C GLU A 39 7.85 6.95 -17.63
N VAL A 40 6.69 7.20 -18.21
CA VAL A 40 5.41 6.71 -17.67
C VAL A 40 5.18 5.29 -18.18
N SER A 41 4.96 4.34 -17.26
CA SER A 41 4.56 2.97 -17.64
C SER A 41 3.13 2.94 -18.17
N GLU A 42 2.75 1.88 -18.88
CA GLU A 42 1.38 1.71 -19.39
C GLU A 42 0.34 1.77 -18.25
N GLU A 43 0.61 1.11 -17.12
CA GLU A 43 -0.28 1.10 -15.95
C GLU A 43 -0.39 2.48 -15.29
N GLN A 44 0.72 3.23 -15.24
CA GLN A 44 0.73 4.60 -14.76
C GLN A 44 -0.08 5.51 -15.69
N ALA A 45 0.03 5.34 -17.01
CA ALA A 45 -0.73 6.13 -17.99
C ALA A 45 -2.25 5.96 -17.79
N VAL A 46 -2.71 4.73 -17.55
CA VAL A 46 -4.13 4.45 -17.21
C VAL A 46 -4.54 5.20 -15.93
N LEU A 47 -3.74 5.15 -14.88
CA LEU A 47 -4.03 5.85 -13.62
C LEU A 47 -4.01 7.37 -13.79
N HIS A 48 -3.09 7.92 -14.57
CA HIS A 48 -3.01 9.35 -14.86
C HIS A 48 -4.23 9.86 -15.62
N VAL A 49 -4.81 9.05 -16.52
CA VAL A 49 -6.08 9.37 -17.17
C VAL A 49 -7.22 9.43 -16.15
N ILE A 50 -7.33 8.42 -15.27
CA ILE A 50 -8.37 8.36 -14.22
C ILE A 50 -8.26 9.57 -13.28
N LEU A 51 -7.05 9.94 -12.89
CA LEU A 51 -6.77 10.98 -11.91
C LEU A 51 -6.51 12.36 -12.55
N ARG A 52 -6.70 12.53 -13.86
CA ARG A 52 -6.32 13.74 -14.59
C ARG A 52 -6.85 15.03 -13.97
N ALA A 53 -8.12 15.02 -13.56
CA ALA A 53 -8.77 16.18 -12.95
C ALA A 53 -8.13 16.61 -11.61
N ILE A 54 -7.47 15.68 -10.90
CA ILE A 54 -6.72 15.94 -9.68
C ILE A 54 -5.27 16.31 -10.01
N LEU A 55 -4.60 15.48 -10.80
CA LEU A 55 -3.17 15.63 -11.12
C LEU A 55 -2.86 16.90 -11.92
N GLN A 56 -3.79 17.33 -12.78
CA GLN A 56 -3.62 18.51 -13.64
C GLN A 56 -4.51 19.69 -13.19
N ARG A 57 -4.97 19.68 -11.94
CA ARG A 57 -5.84 20.72 -11.38
C ARG A 57 -5.20 22.10 -11.45
N ASP A 58 -3.96 22.23 -11.00
CA ASP A 58 -3.18 23.48 -11.01
C ASP A 58 -2.04 23.45 -12.04
N ASP A 59 -1.34 24.58 -12.21
CA ASP A 59 -0.25 24.71 -13.19
C ASP A 59 0.96 23.83 -12.87
N ALA A 60 1.25 23.63 -11.58
CA ALA A 60 2.38 22.79 -11.17
C ALA A 60 2.12 21.32 -11.51
N GLY A 61 0.92 20.83 -11.20
CA GLY A 61 0.47 19.50 -11.62
C GLY A 61 0.43 19.33 -13.14
N ARG A 62 -0.02 20.36 -13.89
CA ARG A 62 0.05 20.36 -15.37
C ARG A 62 1.47 20.25 -15.90
N ARG A 63 2.46 20.89 -15.26
CA ARG A 63 3.87 20.73 -15.68
C ARG A 63 4.39 19.32 -15.45
N ILE A 64 4.03 18.69 -14.34
CA ILE A 64 4.52 17.35 -13.98
C ILE A 64 3.82 16.26 -14.82
N TYR A 65 2.49 16.32 -14.92
CA TYR A 65 1.65 15.24 -15.47
C TYR A 65 1.01 15.58 -16.83
N GLY A 66 1.32 16.74 -17.41
CA GLY A 66 0.69 17.22 -18.66
C GLY A 66 1.11 16.44 -19.90
N THR A 67 2.27 15.79 -19.86
CA THR A 67 2.80 14.95 -20.93
C THR A 67 2.53 13.48 -20.59
N PRO A 68 1.66 12.77 -21.33
CA PRO A 68 1.23 11.41 -20.97
C PRO A 68 2.38 10.40 -20.85
N GLU A 69 3.42 10.53 -21.67
CA GLU A 69 4.51 9.56 -21.79
C GLU A 69 5.66 9.81 -20.80
N ARG A 70 5.72 10.99 -20.17
CA ARG A 70 6.86 11.38 -19.32
C ARG A 70 6.47 12.33 -18.20
N LEU A 71 6.98 12.07 -17.01
CA LEU A 71 6.91 12.96 -15.86
C LEU A 71 8.09 13.94 -15.83
N PHE A 72 7.78 15.23 -15.70
CA PHE A 72 8.77 16.28 -15.50
C PHE A 72 8.82 16.68 -14.02
N THR A 73 9.87 16.26 -13.33
CA THR A 73 9.97 16.31 -11.86
C THR A 73 11.06 17.27 -11.37
N GLN A 74 11.55 18.16 -12.22
CA GLN A 74 12.61 19.12 -11.88
C GLN A 74 12.20 20.08 -10.74
N ASP A 75 10.91 20.42 -10.66
CA ASP A 75 10.34 21.23 -9.57
C ASP A 75 10.51 20.56 -8.19
N TYR A 76 10.77 19.24 -8.14
CA TYR A 76 10.95 18.46 -6.91
C TYR A 76 12.42 18.40 -6.42
N VAL A 77 13.39 18.83 -7.24
CA VAL A 77 14.82 18.71 -6.92
C VAL A 77 15.17 19.48 -5.64
N ALA A 78 14.78 20.75 -5.53
CA ALA A 78 15.07 21.56 -4.34
C ALA A 78 14.45 20.97 -3.07
N THR A 79 13.26 20.37 -3.18
CA THR A 79 12.61 19.67 -2.06
C THR A 79 13.39 18.44 -1.64
N LEU A 80 13.86 17.63 -2.59
CA LEU A 80 14.69 16.47 -2.30
C LEU A 80 16.05 16.85 -1.72
N GLU A 81 16.65 17.97 -2.16
CA GLU A 81 17.88 18.51 -1.55
C GLU A 81 17.64 18.94 -0.10
N SER A 82 16.52 19.61 0.19
CA SER A 82 16.12 19.92 1.56
C SER A 82 15.87 18.66 2.40
N ILE A 83 15.23 17.63 1.84
CA ILE A 83 15.05 16.33 2.51
C ILE A 83 16.40 15.65 2.78
N ARG A 84 17.35 15.71 1.84
CA ARG A 84 18.71 15.19 2.01
C ARG A 84 19.42 15.89 3.16
N ASP A 85 19.36 17.21 3.21
CA ASP A 85 20.18 18.02 4.12
C ASP A 85 19.53 18.23 5.50
N ARG A 86 18.20 18.16 5.58
CA ARG A 86 17.42 18.48 6.80
C ARG A 86 16.48 17.35 7.26
N GLY A 87 16.39 16.25 6.52
CA GLY A 87 15.50 15.13 6.83
C GLY A 87 14.03 15.57 6.90
N ALA A 88 13.32 15.12 7.93
CA ALA A 88 11.90 15.44 8.11
C ALA A 88 11.59 16.94 8.33
N ALA A 89 12.58 17.74 8.73
CA ALA A 89 12.40 19.18 8.93
C ALA A 89 12.10 19.93 7.60
N ALA A 90 12.44 19.34 6.45
CA ALA A 90 12.11 19.89 5.13
C ALA A 90 10.59 20.09 4.91
N VAL A 91 9.74 19.33 5.61
CA VAL A 91 8.28 19.47 5.49
C VAL A 91 7.81 20.86 5.94
N LEU A 92 8.46 21.47 6.93
CA LEU A 92 8.11 22.80 7.42
C LEU A 92 8.36 23.90 6.38
N GLU A 93 9.36 23.73 5.50
CA GLU A 93 9.61 24.67 4.41
C GLU A 93 8.48 24.64 3.36
N LEU A 94 7.92 23.46 3.13
CA LEU A 94 6.79 23.28 2.21
C LEU A 94 5.46 23.76 2.82
N LEU A 95 5.31 23.61 4.13
CA LEU A 95 4.06 23.81 4.86
C LEU A 95 4.29 24.64 6.14
N PRO A 96 4.75 25.90 6.03
CA PRO A 96 4.97 26.75 7.20
C PRO A 96 3.69 27.01 7.99
N GLU A 97 2.53 26.96 7.32
CA GLU A 97 1.22 27.08 7.98
C GLU A 97 0.91 25.95 8.97
N LEU A 98 1.63 24.82 8.90
CA LEU A 98 1.47 23.67 9.79
C LEU A 98 2.54 23.62 10.89
N GLU A 99 3.26 24.71 11.18
CA GLU A 99 4.37 24.71 12.15
C GLU A 99 3.98 24.08 13.50
N SER A 100 2.87 24.53 14.09
CA SER A 100 2.39 23.99 15.36
C SER A 100 1.99 22.52 15.27
N ASP A 101 1.36 22.11 14.16
CA ASP A 101 0.90 20.73 13.96
C ASP A 101 2.08 19.77 13.71
N LEU A 102 3.10 20.23 12.99
CA LEU A 102 4.35 19.51 12.73
C LEU A 102 5.17 19.38 14.02
N ALA A 103 5.24 20.44 14.84
CA ALA A 103 5.91 20.40 16.13
C ALA A 103 5.22 19.43 17.12
N ALA A 104 3.90 19.30 17.04
CA ALA A 104 3.14 18.36 17.86
C ALA A 104 3.11 16.91 17.30
N TYR A 105 3.57 16.70 16.06
CA TYR A 105 3.53 15.39 15.42
C TYR A 105 4.58 14.44 16.01
N ALA A 106 4.15 13.21 16.34
CA ALA A 106 5.04 12.15 16.78
C ALA A 106 4.93 10.89 15.90
N VAL A 107 6.03 10.16 15.73
CA VAL A 107 5.97 8.77 15.24
C VAL A 107 5.53 7.87 16.40
N VAL A 108 4.61 6.93 16.14
CA VAL A 108 4.07 6.06 17.19
C VAL A 108 4.34 4.61 16.81
N GLU A 109 5.16 3.95 17.63
CA GLU A 109 5.36 2.51 17.59
C GLU A 109 4.17 1.78 18.19
N ARG A 110 3.80 0.65 17.59
CA ARG A 110 2.66 -0.16 18.01
C ARG A 110 2.95 -1.63 17.85
N GLU A 111 2.41 -2.42 18.77
CA GLU A 111 2.39 -3.88 18.64
C GLU A 111 1.49 -4.29 17.46
N PRO A 112 1.94 -5.20 16.60
CA PRO A 112 1.17 -5.65 15.45
C PRO A 112 -0.07 -6.47 15.87
N VAL A 113 -1.09 -6.48 15.01
CA VAL A 113 -2.12 -7.52 15.09
C VAL A 113 -1.45 -8.85 14.78
N ARG A 114 -1.56 -9.80 15.69
CA ARG A 114 -1.00 -11.14 15.53
C ARG A 114 -2.12 -12.15 15.32
N THR A 115 -1.98 -12.98 14.29
CA THR A 115 -2.77 -14.20 14.10
C THR A 115 -1.85 -15.33 13.65
N THR A 116 -2.41 -16.52 13.42
CA THR A 116 -1.68 -17.68 12.90
C THR A 116 -2.39 -18.22 11.66
N SER A 117 -1.64 -18.65 10.66
CA SER A 117 -2.19 -19.37 9.50
C SER A 117 -1.22 -20.45 9.04
N PHE A 118 -1.73 -21.67 8.83
CA PHE A 118 -0.92 -22.86 8.50
C PHE A 118 0.26 -23.06 9.45
N GLY A 119 0.05 -22.84 10.75
CA GLY A 119 1.06 -22.97 11.81
C GLY A 119 2.13 -21.87 11.85
N ARG A 120 1.98 -20.79 11.07
CA ARG A 120 2.93 -19.66 10.99
C ARG A 120 2.35 -18.41 11.62
N ASP A 121 3.20 -17.60 12.23
CA ASP A 121 2.84 -16.30 12.79
C ASP A 121 2.60 -15.31 11.66
N VAL A 122 1.47 -14.59 11.70
CA VAL A 122 1.17 -13.49 10.77
C VAL A 122 1.04 -12.20 11.58
N LEU A 123 1.87 -11.22 11.24
CA LEU A 123 1.90 -9.89 11.85
C LEU A 123 1.35 -8.87 10.87
N ALA A 124 0.22 -8.25 11.22
CA ALA A 124 -0.44 -7.25 10.40
C ALA A 124 -0.54 -5.89 11.12
N THR A 125 -0.85 -4.84 10.37
CA THR A 125 -0.83 -3.47 10.90
C THR A 125 -1.93 -3.21 11.94
N PRO A 126 -1.60 -2.67 13.13
CA PRO A 126 -2.59 -2.39 14.17
C PRO A 126 -3.40 -1.12 13.92
N ALA A 127 -4.40 -0.91 14.78
CA ALA A 127 -5.17 0.33 14.84
C ALA A 127 -4.22 1.57 14.90
N PRO A 128 -4.53 2.68 14.20
CA PRO A 128 -5.82 3.02 13.61
C PRO A 128 -6.06 2.42 12.21
N SER A 129 -5.12 1.63 11.66
CA SER A 129 -5.44 0.87 10.46
C SER A 129 -6.46 -0.24 10.78
N ARG A 130 -7.47 -0.36 9.93
CA ARG A 130 -8.44 -1.46 9.97
C ARG A 130 -7.98 -2.65 9.12
N GLY A 131 -7.03 -2.43 8.21
CA GLY A 131 -6.58 -3.43 7.26
C GLY A 131 -5.99 -4.68 7.92
N GLY A 132 -5.21 -4.53 8.99
CA GLY A 132 -4.59 -5.67 9.65
C GLY A 132 -5.58 -6.61 10.34
N GLY A 133 -6.66 -6.07 10.92
CA GLY A 133 -7.74 -6.88 11.46
C GLY A 133 -8.48 -7.67 10.37
N ILE A 134 -8.72 -7.04 9.22
CA ILE A 134 -9.33 -7.72 8.05
C ILE A 134 -8.41 -8.83 7.52
N VAL A 135 -7.10 -8.57 7.40
CA VAL A 135 -6.13 -9.61 6.99
C VAL A 135 -6.15 -10.78 7.95
N ALA A 136 -6.12 -10.51 9.26
CA ALA A 136 -6.11 -11.56 10.27
C ALA A 136 -7.36 -12.45 10.19
N LEU A 137 -8.55 -11.85 10.19
CA LEU A 137 -9.83 -12.57 10.12
C LEU A 137 -10.02 -13.30 8.78
N ALA A 138 -9.54 -12.72 7.67
CA ALA A 138 -9.62 -13.36 6.37
C ALA A 138 -8.80 -14.66 6.33
N LEU A 139 -7.59 -14.64 6.88
CA LEU A 139 -6.70 -15.80 6.88
C LEU A 139 -7.26 -16.97 7.71
N GLU A 140 -7.89 -16.68 8.84
CA GLU A 140 -8.58 -17.70 9.68
C GLU A 140 -9.63 -18.47 8.87
N GLY A 141 -10.45 -17.77 8.08
CA GLY A 141 -11.45 -18.40 7.23
C GLY A 141 -10.87 -19.05 5.97
N LEU A 142 -9.82 -18.46 5.39
CA LEU A 142 -9.22 -18.94 4.15
C LEU A 142 -8.49 -20.27 4.33
N GLU A 143 -7.85 -20.54 5.48
CA GLU A 143 -7.12 -21.79 5.73
C GLU A 143 -8.00 -23.05 5.54
N GLY A 144 -9.24 -22.97 6.02
CA GLY A 144 -10.26 -24.02 5.87
C GLY A 144 -10.97 -24.04 4.52
N ALA A 145 -10.89 -22.98 3.72
CA ALA A 145 -11.66 -22.84 2.48
C ALA A 145 -11.28 -23.91 1.45
N ARG A 146 -12.29 -24.45 0.75
CA ARG A 146 -12.12 -25.47 -0.31
C ARG A 146 -12.78 -25.09 -1.64
N SER A 147 -13.68 -24.11 -1.63
CA SER A 147 -14.36 -23.57 -2.82
C SER A 147 -14.22 -22.05 -2.95
N LEU A 148 -14.57 -21.47 -4.10
CA LEU A 148 -14.65 -20.02 -4.26
C LEU A 148 -15.72 -19.43 -3.32
N SER A 149 -16.83 -20.14 -3.13
CA SER A 149 -17.87 -19.76 -2.18
C SER A 149 -17.35 -19.66 -0.74
N ASP A 150 -16.52 -20.60 -0.29
CA ASP A 150 -15.91 -20.53 1.05
C ASP A 150 -14.95 -19.34 1.19
N ARG A 151 -14.13 -19.10 0.17
CA ARG A 151 -13.23 -17.93 0.13
C ARG A 151 -14.01 -16.63 0.18
N ALA A 152 -15.11 -16.53 -0.58
CA ALA A 152 -15.98 -15.36 -0.57
C ALA A 152 -16.63 -15.15 0.81
N ARG A 153 -17.09 -16.21 1.49
CA ARG A 153 -17.62 -16.12 2.86
C ARG A 153 -16.56 -15.66 3.86
N ALA A 154 -15.34 -16.20 3.79
CA ALA A 154 -14.24 -15.79 4.64
C ALA A 154 -13.93 -14.29 4.48
N LEU A 155 -13.85 -13.81 3.25
CA LEU A 155 -13.63 -12.38 2.96
C LEU A 155 -14.81 -11.51 3.42
N ARG A 156 -16.07 -11.96 3.25
CA ARG A 156 -17.25 -11.22 3.74
C ARG A 156 -17.22 -11.02 5.24
N LEU A 157 -16.93 -12.08 6.00
CA LEU A 157 -16.81 -12.02 7.45
C LEU A 157 -15.69 -11.05 7.87
N ALA A 158 -14.55 -11.13 7.21
CA ALA A 158 -13.43 -10.24 7.47
C ALA A 158 -13.76 -8.77 7.19
N TYR A 159 -14.36 -8.44 6.03
CA TYR A 159 -14.74 -7.07 5.70
C TYR A 159 -15.88 -6.54 6.56
N ALA A 160 -16.82 -7.39 6.98
CA ALA A 160 -17.92 -7.00 7.87
C ALA A 160 -17.44 -6.59 9.28
N SER A 161 -16.21 -6.95 9.68
CA SER A 161 -15.60 -6.51 10.94
C SER A 161 -15.21 -5.03 10.94
N ALA A 162 -15.20 -4.37 9.77
CA ALA A 162 -14.85 -2.97 9.60
C ALA A 162 -16.02 -2.20 8.95
N PRO A 163 -16.20 -0.90 9.26
CA PRO A 163 -17.15 -0.07 8.53
C PRO A 163 -16.81 -0.06 7.03
N PRO A 164 -17.83 0.03 6.15
CA PRO A 164 -17.60 0.14 4.71
C PRO A 164 -16.66 1.29 4.41
N ALA A 165 -15.74 1.05 3.48
CA ALA A 165 -14.84 2.06 2.99
C ALA A 165 -14.77 2.00 1.46
N ARG A 166 -14.43 3.12 0.83
CA ARG A 166 -14.25 3.24 -0.63
C ARG A 166 -12.96 4.01 -0.98
N MET A 167 -12.58 3.89 -2.27
CA MET A 167 -11.41 4.40 -3.03
C MET A 167 -10.35 5.31 -2.37
N ALA A 168 -9.06 4.92 -2.46
CA ALA A 168 -7.86 5.75 -2.32
C ALA A 168 -6.65 5.15 -3.09
N GLY A 169 -5.65 5.98 -3.44
CA GLY A 169 -4.38 5.56 -4.05
C GLY A 169 -3.30 5.25 -3.01
N THR A 170 -2.60 4.13 -3.15
CA THR A 170 -1.58 3.67 -2.20
C THR A 170 -0.41 3.08 -2.98
N THR A 171 0.82 3.22 -2.46
CA THR A 171 1.99 2.44 -2.92
C THR A 171 2.51 1.55 -1.80
N HIS A 172 3.15 0.44 -2.15
CA HIS A 172 3.72 -0.50 -1.20
C HIS A 172 5.09 -1.00 -1.66
N ILE A 173 6.02 -1.16 -0.71
CA ILE A 173 7.33 -1.80 -0.91
C ILE A 173 7.59 -2.80 0.22
N SER A 174 8.17 -3.95 -0.14
CA SER A 174 8.65 -4.97 0.79
C SER A 174 10.10 -5.32 0.47
N VAL A 175 10.92 -5.51 1.50
CA VAL A 175 12.35 -5.83 1.40
C VAL A 175 12.70 -6.86 2.48
N VAL A 176 13.49 -7.87 2.11
CA VAL A 176 14.13 -8.79 3.05
C VAL A 176 15.61 -8.90 2.69
N ASP A 177 16.49 -8.85 3.69
CA ASP A 177 17.93 -8.99 3.48
C ASP A 177 18.47 -10.36 3.91
N ARG A 178 19.72 -10.66 3.52
CA ARG A 178 20.43 -11.91 3.87
C ARG A 178 20.67 -12.12 5.37
N LYS A 179 20.52 -11.08 6.20
CA LYS A 179 20.66 -11.18 7.66
C LYS A 179 19.33 -11.55 8.32
N GLY A 180 18.24 -11.65 7.54
CA GLY A 180 16.91 -11.91 8.05
C GLY A 180 16.20 -10.66 8.56
N ASN A 181 16.66 -9.46 8.20
CA ASN A 181 15.87 -8.24 8.42
C ASN A 181 14.76 -8.18 7.37
N ALA A 182 13.56 -7.78 7.78
CA ALA A 182 12.43 -7.58 6.88
C ALA A 182 11.75 -6.24 7.15
N ALA A 183 11.36 -5.55 6.09
CA ALA A 183 10.60 -4.30 6.16
C ALA A 183 9.49 -4.32 5.10
N ALA A 184 8.30 -3.89 5.52
CA ALA A 184 7.15 -3.71 4.64
C ALA A 184 6.55 -2.32 4.92
N LEU A 185 6.40 -1.50 3.88
CA LEU A 185 5.96 -0.11 4.01
C LEU A 185 4.88 0.20 2.98
N SER A 186 3.74 0.67 3.47
CA SER A 186 2.70 1.28 2.64
C SER A 186 2.65 2.79 2.89
N SER A 187 2.46 3.56 1.82
CA SER A 187 2.29 5.01 1.88
C SER A 187 1.18 5.47 0.93
N THR A 188 0.50 6.55 1.27
CA THR A 188 -0.66 7.07 0.54
C THR A 188 -0.80 8.58 0.66
N LEU A 189 -1.29 9.22 -0.41
CA LEU A 189 -1.76 10.60 -0.39
C LEU A 189 -3.29 10.70 -0.31
N GLY A 190 -3.99 9.57 -0.13
CA GLY A 190 -5.40 9.40 -0.49
C GLY A 190 -5.55 9.34 -2.00
N SER A 191 -6.53 10.04 -2.55
CA SER A 191 -6.63 10.32 -3.98
C SER A 191 -5.68 11.44 -4.44
N GLY A 192 -5.09 12.18 -3.49
CA GLY A 192 -4.30 13.38 -3.74
C GLY A 192 -5.17 14.63 -3.75
N SER A 193 -4.65 15.74 -3.22
CA SER A 193 -5.42 16.99 -3.12
C SER A 193 -5.49 17.79 -4.42
N GLY A 194 -4.62 17.50 -5.39
CA GLY A 194 -4.41 18.34 -6.57
C GLY A 194 -3.73 19.68 -6.25
N VAL A 195 -3.23 19.87 -5.03
CA VAL A 195 -2.45 21.04 -4.62
C VAL A 195 -0.98 20.65 -4.55
N PHE A 196 -0.15 21.35 -5.31
CA PHE A 196 1.29 21.08 -5.39
C PHE A 196 2.11 22.16 -4.68
N ARG A 197 3.17 21.74 -3.98
CA ARG A 197 4.19 22.62 -3.39
C ARG A 197 5.57 21.97 -3.54
N GLY A 198 6.56 22.72 -4.01
CA GLY A 198 7.92 22.23 -4.20
C GLY A 198 8.00 20.93 -5.02
N GLY A 199 7.25 20.83 -6.12
CA GLY A 199 7.23 19.65 -6.98
C GLY A 199 6.56 18.39 -6.40
N THR A 200 5.96 18.46 -5.21
CA THR A 200 5.20 17.35 -4.61
C THR A 200 3.73 17.72 -4.41
N GLN A 201 2.85 16.72 -4.47
CA GLN A 201 1.43 16.88 -4.19
C GLN A 201 1.14 16.70 -2.71
N LEU A 202 0.25 17.52 -2.15
CA LEU A 202 -0.25 17.34 -0.79
C LEU A 202 -1.33 16.25 -0.74
N ASN A 203 -1.39 15.53 0.38
CA ASN A 203 -2.41 14.51 0.61
C ASN A 203 -3.81 15.14 0.78
N ASN A 204 -4.87 14.34 0.59
CA ASN A 204 -6.25 14.75 0.86
C ASN A 204 -6.89 13.93 2.00
N MET A 205 -6.10 13.38 2.93
CA MET A 205 -6.56 12.38 3.90
C MET A 205 -7.74 12.84 4.79
N LEU A 206 -7.87 14.13 5.11
CA LEU A 206 -9.03 14.65 5.86
C LEU A 206 -10.33 14.66 5.04
N GLY A 207 -10.23 14.50 3.72
CA GLY A 207 -11.35 14.46 2.79
C GLY A 207 -11.75 13.04 2.37
N GLU A 208 -10.96 12.03 2.76
CA GLU A 208 -11.18 10.62 2.46
C GLU A 208 -12.27 10.04 3.38
N ARG A 209 -13.49 10.61 3.34
CA ARG A 209 -14.64 10.24 4.20
C ARG A 209 -14.97 8.76 4.13
N ASP A 210 -14.74 8.17 2.98
CA ASP A 210 -14.82 6.74 2.75
C ASP A 210 -13.90 5.94 3.67
N VAL A 211 -12.74 6.47 4.05
CA VAL A 211 -11.81 5.83 4.97
C VAL A 211 -12.05 6.30 6.41
N ILE A 212 -12.17 7.61 6.64
CA ILE A 212 -12.20 8.17 8.00
C ILE A 212 -13.60 8.21 8.62
N GLY A 213 -14.65 8.02 7.82
CA GLY A 213 -16.06 8.15 8.18
C GLY A 213 -16.56 9.60 8.18
N ASP A 214 -17.86 9.79 8.42
CA ASP A 214 -18.52 11.10 8.47
C ASP A 214 -18.54 11.75 9.87
N ARG A 215 -17.98 11.09 10.88
CA ARG A 215 -17.93 11.66 12.23
C ARG A 215 -17.03 12.88 12.28
N ALA A 216 -17.31 13.77 13.22
CA ALA A 216 -16.38 14.83 13.56
C ALA A 216 -15.06 14.24 14.06
N LEU A 217 -13.95 14.70 13.50
CA LEU A 217 -12.60 14.39 13.96
C LEU A 217 -12.18 15.41 15.01
N LEU A 218 -11.46 14.96 16.03
CA LEU A 218 -10.84 15.85 17.00
C LEU A 218 -9.47 16.33 16.49
N PRO A 219 -9.05 17.57 16.80
CA PRO A 219 -7.69 18.01 16.50
C PRO A 219 -6.64 17.06 17.09
N GLY A 220 -5.60 16.75 16.30
CA GLY A 220 -4.53 15.81 16.69
C GLY A 220 -4.90 14.32 16.62
N GLU A 221 -6.16 13.98 16.31
CA GLU A 221 -6.59 12.59 16.21
C GLU A 221 -5.92 11.86 15.03
N ARG A 222 -5.54 10.60 15.25
CA ARG A 222 -4.95 9.76 14.18
C ARG A 222 -6.05 9.21 13.28
N LEU A 223 -5.89 9.45 11.99
CA LEU A 223 -6.86 9.02 10.98
C LEU A 223 -6.85 7.50 10.81
N PRO A 224 -8.03 6.87 10.67
CA PRO A 224 -8.15 5.50 10.20
C PRO A 224 -7.46 5.29 8.85
N SER A 225 -7.03 4.06 8.60
CA SER A 225 -6.51 3.65 7.30
C SER A 225 -6.96 2.23 6.95
N MET A 226 -6.75 1.84 5.71
CA MET A 226 -6.87 0.45 5.27
C MET A 226 -5.51 -0.20 5.01
N MET A 227 -4.40 0.55 5.05
CA MET A 227 -3.05 0.04 4.78
C MET A 227 -2.68 -1.12 5.72
N SER A 228 -2.16 -2.21 5.17
CA SER A 228 -1.78 -3.39 5.95
C SER A 228 -0.48 -4.01 5.45
N PRO A 229 0.68 -3.33 5.50
CA PRO A 229 1.95 -4.03 5.44
C PRO A 229 1.91 -5.20 6.44
N THR A 230 2.25 -6.39 5.96
CA THR A 230 2.06 -7.66 6.65
C THR A 230 3.35 -8.47 6.56
N LEU A 231 3.72 -9.13 7.65
CA LEU A 231 4.84 -10.06 7.71
C LEU A 231 4.31 -11.43 8.11
N VAL A 232 4.84 -12.49 7.50
CA VAL A 232 4.67 -13.87 7.97
C VAL A 232 6.00 -14.34 8.50
N LEU A 233 5.99 -14.91 9.70
CA LEU A 233 7.15 -15.51 10.33
C LEU A 233 6.99 -17.03 10.40
N GLU A 234 8.10 -17.73 10.15
CA GLU A 234 8.24 -19.17 10.38
C GLU A 234 9.40 -19.34 11.36
N ASP A 235 9.13 -19.94 12.53
CA ASP A 235 10.09 -20.09 13.63
C ASP A 235 10.78 -18.76 14.04
N GLY A 236 10.01 -17.68 14.08
CA GLY A 236 10.49 -16.34 14.43
C GLY A 236 11.34 -15.65 13.37
N ARG A 237 11.50 -16.25 12.18
CA ARG A 237 12.24 -15.66 11.04
C ARG A 237 11.28 -15.23 9.94
N PRO A 238 11.58 -14.17 9.16
CA PRO A 238 10.74 -13.77 8.05
C PRO A 238 10.60 -14.88 7.00
N ARG A 239 9.36 -15.24 6.69
CA ARG A 239 8.98 -16.15 5.60
C ARG A 239 8.44 -15.38 4.40
N LEU A 240 7.65 -14.35 4.66
CA LEU A 240 7.03 -13.50 3.64
C LEU A 240 6.89 -12.08 4.18
N ALA A 241 7.29 -11.08 3.39
CA ALA A 241 6.98 -9.68 3.62
C ALA A 241 6.15 -9.18 2.44
N LEU A 242 4.96 -8.62 2.70
CA LEU A 242 4.09 -8.17 1.65
C LEU A 242 3.14 -7.04 2.05
N GLY A 243 2.53 -6.47 1.05
CA GLY A 243 1.42 -5.54 1.17
C GLY A 243 0.90 -5.19 -0.21
N SER A 244 -0.08 -4.29 -0.27
CA SER A 244 -0.77 -4.03 -1.52
C SER A 244 -1.16 -2.57 -1.68
N ALA A 245 -1.05 -2.10 -2.91
CA ALA A 245 -1.74 -0.92 -3.40
C ALA A 245 -3.17 -1.27 -3.82
N GLY A 246 -4.11 -0.32 -3.77
CA GLY A 246 -5.44 -0.53 -4.38
C GLY A 246 -6.62 -0.34 -3.44
N SER A 247 -6.59 0.72 -2.65
CA SER A 247 -7.70 1.14 -1.79
C SER A 247 -8.11 0.06 -0.76
N VAL A 248 -9.34 0.12 -0.29
CA VAL A 248 -10.00 -0.75 0.68
C VAL A 248 -9.95 -2.24 0.37
N ARG A 249 -9.64 -2.59 -0.88
CA ARG A 249 -9.53 -3.98 -1.37
C ARG A 249 -8.19 -4.63 -1.02
N LEU A 250 -7.22 -3.82 -0.56
CA LEU A 250 -5.85 -4.25 -0.33
C LEU A 250 -5.75 -5.39 0.70
N ALA A 251 -6.59 -5.39 1.74
CA ALA A 251 -6.53 -6.39 2.80
C ALA A 251 -6.92 -7.79 2.29
N GLY A 252 -7.97 -7.88 1.48
CA GLY A 252 -8.36 -9.14 0.84
C GLY A 252 -7.32 -9.64 -0.17
N ALA A 253 -6.71 -8.73 -0.95
CA ALA A 253 -5.63 -9.11 -1.87
C ALA A 253 -4.40 -9.66 -1.12
N ILE A 254 -4.02 -9.02 -0.01
CA ILE A 254 -2.94 -9.50 0.86
C ILE A 254 -3.28 -10.89 1.42
N ALA A 255 -4.49 -11.07 1.97
CA ALA A 255 -4.90 -12.34 2.55
C ALA A 255 -4.94 -13.49 1.52
N LEU A 256 -5.44 -13.24 0.31
CA LEU A 256 -5.48 -14.24 -0.76
C LEU A 256 -4.08 -14.65 -1.24
N VAL A 257 -3.16 -13.69 -1.41
CA VAL A 257 -1.77 -14.01 -1.80
C VAL A 257 -1.05 -14.74 -0.68
N THR A 258 -1.21 -14.30 0.58
CA THR A 258 -0.66 -15.00 1.74
C THR A 258 -1.17 -16.45 1.81
N ASP A 259 -2.49 -16.68 1.76
CA ASP A 259 -3.08 -18.03 1.78
C ASP A 259 -2.50 -18.91 0.66
N ALA A 260 -2.43 -18.40 -0.58
CA ALA A 260 -1.88 -19.14 -1.70
C ALA A 260 -0.41 -19.54 -1.47
N VAL A 261 0.45 -18.61 -1.02
CA VAL A 261 1.86 -18.89 -0.73
C VAL A 261 2.00 -19.90 0.41
N LEU A 262 1.20 -19.78 1.47
CA LEU A 262 1.24 -20.71 2.61
C LEU A 262 0.73 -22.11 2.26
N ARG A 263 -0.09 -22.25 1.22
CA ARG A 263 -0.48 -23.52 0.60
C ARG A 263 0.59 -24.11 -0.33
N GLY A 264 1.70 -23.40 -0.55
CA GLY A 264 2.79 -23.83 -1.39
C GLY A 264 2.70 -23.39 -2.86
N VAL A 265 1.80 -22.46 -3.20
CA VAL A 265 1.80 -21.84 -4.53
C VAL A 265 3.03 -20.92 -4.65
N PRO A 266 3.85 -21.02 -5.71
CA PRO A 266 4.98 -20.12 -5.92
C PRO A 266 4.56 -18.65 -5.91
N LEU A 267 5.37 -17.76 -5.31
CA LEU A 267 4.98 -16.36 -5.07
C LEU A 267 4.48 -15.63 -6.32
N GLU A 268 5.20 -15.73 -7.45
CA GLU A 268 4.80 -15.09 -8.70
C GLU A 268 3.43 -15.59 -9.18
N GLN A 269 3.20 -16.90 -9.12
CA GLN A 269 1.92 -17.51 -9.47
C GLN A 269 0.80 -17.10 -8.51
N ALA A 270 1.10 -16.95 -7.22
CA ALA A 270 0.14 -16.46 -6.23
C ALA A 270 -0.28 -15.01 -6.49
N ILE A 271 0.67 -14.15 -6.91
CA ILE A 271 0.38 -12.77 -7.30
C ILE A 271 -0.40 -12.74 -8.63
N ASP A 272 -0.04 -13.57 -9.60
CA ASP A 272 -0.69 -13.61 -10.91
C ASP A 272 -2.09 -14.22 -10.90
N ALA A 273 -2.40 -15.06 -9.90
CA ALA A 273 -3.68 -15.73 -9.77
C ALA A 273 -4.86 -14.75 -9.82
N PRO A 274 -5.99 -15.13 -10.46
CA PRO A 274 -7.23 -14.37 -10.42
C PRO A 274 -7.71 -14.19 -8.98
N ARG A 275 -8.19 -12.97 -8.66
CA ARG A 275 -8.65 -12.63 -7.32
C ARG A 275 -10.14 -12.42 -7.26
N ILE A 276 -10.64 -12.46 -6.03
CA ILE A 276 -12.01 -12.08 -5.71
C ILE A 276 -12.02 -10.90 -4.75
N HIS A 277 -13.08 -10.13 -4.78
CA HIS A 277 -13.37 -9.11 -3.79
C HIS A 277 -14.85 -9.14 -3.42
N VAL A 278 -15.15 -8.89 -2.14
CA VAL A 278 -16.50 -8.93 -1.59
C VAL A 278 -16.84 -7.56 -1.02
N ASP A 279 -18.01 -7.04 -1.42
CA ASP A 279 -18.66 -5.87 -0.84
C ASP A 279 -20.11 -6.25 -0.45
N GLY A 280 -20.32 -6.57 0.83
CA GLY A 280 -21.61 -7.08 1.31
C GLY A 280 -21.98 -8.42 0.64
N GLU A 281 -22.99 -8.40 -0.21
CA GLU A 281 -23.47 -9.57 -1.00
C GLU A 281 -22.99 -9.56 -2.45
N LEU A 282 -22.27 -8.51 -2.84
CA LEU A 282 -21.66 -8.36 -4.16
C LEU A 282 -20.28 -9.02 -4.18
N LEU A 283 -20.12 -10.00 -5.07
CA LEU A 283 -18.88 -10.74 -5.29
C LEU A 283 -18.31 -10.37 -6.66
N HIS A 284 -17.18 -9.67 -6.64
CA HIS A 284 -16.40 -9.40 -7.85
C HIS A 284 -15.43 -10.54 -8.10
N LEU A 285 -15.47 -11.07 -9.32
CA LEU A 285 -14.58 -12.12 -9.80
C LEU A 285 -13.70 -11.57 -10.92
N GLU A 286 -12.39 -11.64 -10.75
CA GLU A 286 -11.45 -11.22 -11.79
C GLU A 286 -11.48 -12.18 -12.99
N GLY A 287 -11.10 -11.67 -14.16
CA GLY A 287 -10.94 -12.50 -15.36
C GLY A 287 -10.00 -13.69 -15.10
N GLY A 288 -10.41 -14.88 -15.56
CA GLY A 288 -9.71 -16.14 -15.30
C GLY A 288 -10.14 -16.89 -14.05
N THR A 289 -11.03 -16.32 -13.22
CA THR A 289 -11.62 -17.04 -12.08
C THR A 289 -12.48 -18.21 -12.57
N ALA A 290 -12.41 -19.35 -11.89
CA ALA A 290 -13.19 -20.53 -12.21
C ALA A 290 -14.71 -20.25 -12.28
N ASP A 291 -15.37 -20.93 -13.21
CA ASP A 291 -16.82 -20.87 -13.33
C ASP A 291 -17.46 -21.94 -12.43
N GLU A 292 -17.78 -21.56 -11.20
CA GLU A 292 -18.53 -22.40 -10.25
C GLU A 292 -19.86 -21.73 -9.85
N PRO A 293 -20.89 -22.52 -9.48
CA PRO A 293 -22.15 -21.97 -8.96
C PRO A 293 -21.94 -21.22 -7.64
N LEU A 294 -22.42 -19.98 -7.58
CA LEU A 294 -22.28 -19.10 -6.41
C LEU A 294 -23.66 -18.68 -5.87
N PRO A 295 -24.47 -19.62 -5.34
CA PRO A 295 -25.79 -19.30 -4.80
C PRO A 295 -25.67 -18.33 -3.61
N GLY A 296 -26.55 -17.33 -3.59
CA GLY A 296 -26.58 -16.31 -2.54
C GLY A 296 -25.59 -15.15 -2.74
N TRP A 297 -24.96 -15.05 -3.91
CA TRP A 297 -24.10 -13.92 -4.28
C TRP A 297 -24.66 -13.18 -5.49
N GLU A 298 -24.61 -11.86 -5.45
CA GLU A 298 -24.67 -11.04 -6.66
C GLU A 298 -23.27 -11.04 -7.28
N VAL A 299 -23.12 -11.51 -8.52
CA VAL A 299 -21.79 -11.77 -9.10
C VAL A 299 -21.49 -10.79 -10.24
N VAL A 300 -20.37 -10.08 -10.10
CA VAL A 300 -19.79 -9.25 -11.17
C VAL A 300 -18.53 -9.94 -11.70
N ARG A 301 -18.61 -10.44 -12.94
CA ARG A 301 -17.46 -11.05 -13.63
C ARG A 301 -16.75 -10.01 -14.48
N TRP A 302 -15.49 -9.78 -14.18
CA TRP A 302 -14.62 -8.94 -14.99
C TRP A 302 -14.03 -9.78 -16.12
N ALA A 303 -13.93 -9.21 -17.32
CA ALA A 303 -13.42 -9.94 -18.48
C ALA A 303 -11.93 -10.29 -18.35
N ASN A 304 -11.15 -9.36 -17.80
CA ASN A 304 -9.69 -9.44 -17.74
C ASN A 304 -9.17 -9.18 -16.33
N ARG A 305 -7.87 -9.44 -16.15
CA ARG A 305 -7.08 -8.94 -15.03
C ARG A 305 -7.25 -7.43 -14.88
N ASN A 306 -7.40 -6.93 -13.65
CA ASN A 306 -7.75 -5.53 -13.42
C ASN A 306 -7.16 -4.94 -12.12
N LEU A 307 -6.72 -3.67 -12.18
CA LEU A 307 -6.21 -2.90 -11.03
C LEU A 307 -7.17 -2.79 -9.86
N PHE A 308 -8.47 -3.03 -10.10
CA PHE A 308 -9.49 -3.15 -9.06
C PHE A 308 -9.07 -4.16 -7.99
N PHE A 309 -8.47 -5.30 -8.36
CA PHE A 309 -8.14 -6.39 -7.44
C PHE A 309 -6.82 -6.20 -6.65
N GLY A 310 -6.32 -4.97 -6.57
CA GLY A 310 -5.10 -4.62 -5.84
C GLY A 310 -3.82 -4.80 -6.64
N GLY A 311 -2.70 -4.42 -6.05
CA GLY A 311 -1.35 -4.55 -6.59
C GLY A 311 -0.40 -5.02 -5.50
N VAL A 312 -0.31 -6.33 -5.28
CA VAL A 312 0.50 -6.92 -4.21
C VAL A 312 1.99 -6.88 -4.60
N SER A 313 2.84 -6.38 -3.71
CA SER A 313 4.30 -6.52 -3.83
C SER A 313 4.81 -7.29 -2.64
N ALA A 314 5.67 -8.28 -2.88
CA ALA A 314 6.08 -9.24 -1.87
C ALA A 314 7.51 -9.73 -2.05
N VAL A 315 8.13 -10.11 -0.94
CA VAL A 315 9.41 -10.81 -0.87
C VAL A 315 9.26 -12.04 0.01
N GLU A 316 9.59 -13.19 -0.55
CA GLU A 316 9.54 -14.51 0.06
C GLU A 316 10.97 -14.98 0.37
N LEU A 317 11.21 -15.44 1.60
CA LEU A 317 12.40 -16.21 1.97
C LEU A 317 11.97 -17.67 2.13
N ARG A 318 12.51 -18.57 1.31
CA ARG A 318 12.16 -20.00 1.34
C ARG A 318 13.01 -20.76 2.35
N ALA A 319 12.53 -21.95 2.71
CA ALA A 319 13.20 -22.83 3.67
C ALA A 319 14.62 -23.25 3.21
N ASP A 320 14.89 -23.28 1.90
CA ASP A 320 16.22 -23.53 1.33
C ASP A 320 17.16 -22.31 1.37
N GLY A 321 16.70 -21.19 1.92
CA GLY A 321 17.45 -19.94 2.02
C GLY A 321 17.40 -19.06 0.77
N THR A 322 16.66 -19.47 -0.27
CA THR A 322 16.50 -18.67 -1.49
C THR A 322 15.47 -17.57 -1.32
N PHE A 323 15.70 -16.44 -1.99
CA PHE A 323 14.76 -15.33 -2.05
C PHE A 323 13.95 -15.38 -3.35
N THR A 324 12.70 -14.92 -3.27
CA THR A 324 11.93 -14.53 -4.45
C THR A 324 11.24 -13.22 -4.16
N ALA A 325 11.31 -12.29 -5.10
CA ALA A 325 10.63 -11.01 -5.01
C ALA A 325 9.75 -10.86 -6.24
N ALA A 326 8.50 -10.45 -6.02
CA ALA A 326 7.55 -10.26 -7.11
C ALA A 326 6.66 -9.05 -6.83
N GLY A 327 6.35 -8.30 -7.89
CA GLY A 327 5.42 -7.19 -7.86
C GLY A 327 4.28 -7.43 -8.83
N ASP A 328 3.10 -6.96 -8.48
CA ASP A 328 1.89 -7.25 -9.24
C ASP A 328 1.79 -6.42 -10.52
N PRO A 329 1.71 -7.06 -11.70
CA PRO A 329 1.60 -6.36 -12.98
C PRO A 329 0.30 -5.56 -13.11
N ARG A 330 -0.76 -5.83 -12.30
CA ARG A 330 -1.99 -5.02 -12.29
C ARG A 330 -1.74 -3.53 -12.04
N ARG A 331 -0.59 -3.18 -11.46
CA ARG A 331 -0.19 -1.81 -11.12
C ARG A 331 1.25 -1.49 -11.51
N GLY A 332 1.85 -2.28 -12.42
CA GLY A 332 3.25 -2.10 -12.83
C GLY A 332 4.26 -2.42 -11.73
N GLY A 333 3.91 -3.31 -10.79
CA GLY A 333 4.81 -3.74 -9.73
C GLY A 333 6.00 -4.52 -10.28
N HIS A 334 7.14 -4.45 -9.57
CA HIS A 334 8.35 -5.18 -9.92
C HIS A 334 8.96 -5.84 -8.68
N GLY A 335 9.68 -6.95 -8.88
CA GLY A 335 10.42 -7.65 -7.84
C GLY A 335 11.79 -8.04 -8.36
N ILE A 336 12.81 -7.89 -7.52
CA ILE A 336 14.21 -8.19 -7.85
C ILE A 336 14.91 -8.82 -6.65
N VAL A 337 15.79 -9.79 -6.92
CA VAL A 337 16.72 -10.38 -5.95
C VAL A 337 18.14 -9.96 -6.38
N VAL A 338 18.92 -9.43 -5.45
CA VAL A 338 20.26 -8.83 -5.70
C VAL A 338 21.33 -9.62 -4.95
#